data_AF-A0A373BS73-F1
#
_entry.id   AF-A0A373BS73-F1
#
_cell.length_a   1.000
_cell.length_b   1.000
_cell.length_c   1.000
_cell.angle_alpha   90.00
_cell.angle_beta   90.00
_cell.angle_gamma   90.00
#
_symmetry.space_group_name_H-M   'P 1'
#
loop_
_entity.id
_entity.type
_entity.pdbx_description
1 polymer ?
#
loop_
_entity_poly.entity_id
_entity_poly.type
_entity_poly.pdbx_seq_one_letter_code
_entity_poly.pdbx_strand_id
1 'polypeptide(L)'
;MIRRREVRRMAAILCMITGMTAVPAYAAAPEPFGAVPGWNQISGKWYYLMENGAWSTDFIEDENTCYTFTKDGTLSYARKTPNTQGGAYPVYVLDQKEQELFDDMNDEKSDLFFDTYPEAEDDYDNGDVEFYDGRATFVLDMDLCDIAKARLSSAMEKGYSKSKNTIPGEGTVSDYVKTAFPERKSATFFEMYLWGPEETYDPYDSVMIRMQEKFDRKDDKKYSLEYYRRMGIAHENQNGKDYYMVVLER
;
A
#
# COMPACT_ATOMS: atom_id res chain seq x y z
N MET A 1 6.79 -20.56 20.77
CA MET A 1 7.52 -21.44 19.84
C MET A 1 7.22 -20.92 18.44
N ILE A 2 8.08 -20.05 17.92
CA ILE A 2 7.83 -19.30 16.67
C ILE A 2 8.08 -20.28 15.52
N ARG A 3 7.00 -20.71 14.84
CA ARG A 3 7.15 -21.46 13.59
C ARG A 3 7.72 -20.49 12.57
N ARG A 4 8.92 -20.80 12.05
CA ARG A 4 9.48 -20.12 10.88
C ARG A 4 8.45 -20.22 9.76
N ARG A 5 7.88 -19.09 9.32
CA ARG A 5 7.05 -19.02 8.11
C ARG A 5 7.94 -19.34 6.91
N GLU A 6 7.61 -20.40 6.17
CA GLU A 6 8.32 -20.76 4.95
C GLU A 6 7.96 -19.75 3.86
N VAL A 7 8.88 -18.84 3.54
CA VAL A 7 8.82 -17.99 2.35
C VAL A 7 8.99 -18.92 1.14
N ARG A 8 7.91 -19.16 0.38
CA ARG A 8 7.95 -20.01 -0.82
C ARG A 8 8.53 -19.21 -1.98
N ARG A 9 9.67 -19.65 -2.49
CA ARG A 9 10.34 -19.07 -3.66
C ARG A 9 9.65 -19.54 -4.95
N MET A 10 9.31 -18.61 -5.84
CA MET A 10 9.20 -18.86 -7.28
C MET A 10 10.16 -17.91 -8.01
N ALA A 11 11.20 -18.54 -8.59
CA ALA A 11 12.29 -18.16 -9.51
C ALA A 11 12.33 -16.74 -10.18
N ALA A 12 13.47 -16.19 -10.64
CA ALA A 12 14.71 -16.80 -11.11
C ALA A 12 15.93 -15.84 -11.08
N ILE A 13 17.11 -16.43 -10.94
CA ILE A 13 18.42 -15.83 -11.20
C ILE A 13 18.52 -15.36 -12.66
N LEU A 14 18.90 -14.09 -12.89
CA LEU A 14 19.84 -13.74 -13.96
C LEU A 14 20.58 -12.42 -13.68
N CYS A 15 21.73 -12.49 -13.01
CA CYS A 15 22.83 -11.61 -13.37
C CYS A 15 24.04 -12.50 -13.66
N MET A 16 24.18 -12.85 -14.93
CA MET A 16 25.40 -13.48 -15.43
C MET A 16 26.55 -12.50 -15.18
N ILE A 17 27.59 -13.00 -14.51
CA ILE A 17 28.90 -12.37 -14.49
C ILE A 17 29.44 -12.44 -15.92
N THR A 18 29.21 -11.40 -16.70
CA THR A 18 29.94 -11.20 -17.96
C THR A 18 30.31 -9.73 -18.12
N GLY A 19 31.59 -9.43 -17.93
CA GLY A 19 32.32 -8.41 -18.67
C GLY A 19 32.04 -6.96 -18.30
N MET A 20 33.09 -6.29 -17.82
CA MET A 20 33.15 -4.84 -17.68
C MET A 20 32.73 -4.13 -18.98
N THR A 21 31.58 -3.47 -18.99
CA THR A 21 31.33 -2.25 -19.78
C THR A 21 30.29 -1.40 -19.04
N ALA A 22 30.56 -0.10 -18.95
CA ALA A 22 29.88 0.88 -18.11
C ALA A 22 28.35 0.82 -18.19
N VAL A 23 27.72 0.56 -17.04
CA VAL A 23 26.28 0.74 -16.81
C VAL A 23 26.03 2.23 -16.57
N PRO A 24 25.05 2.88 -17.23
CA PRO A 24 24.70 4.26 -16.92
C PRO A 24 24.26 4.38 -15.46
N ALA A 25 24.60 5.50 -14.83
CA ALA A 25 24.34 5.76 -13.40
C ALA A 25 22.84 5.82 -13.08
N TYR A 26 22.19 4.65 -12.99
CA TYR A 26 21.05 4.45 -12.12
C TYR A 26 21.59 4.32 -10.70
N ALA A 27 20.89 4.88 -9.71
CA ALA A 27 21.27 4.71 -8.30
C ALA A 27 21.35 3.21 -8.01
N ALA A 28 22.58 2.69 -7.86
CA ALA A 28 22.79 1.29 -7.55
C ALA A 28 22.18 1.00 -6.17
N ALA A 29 21.59 -0.19 -6.02
CA ALA A 29 21.12 -0.66 -4.72
C ALA A 29 22.24 -0.44 -3.67
N PRO A 30 21.89 -0.06 -2.43
CA PRO A 30 22.90 0.24 -1.42
C PRO A 30 23.82 -0.96 -1.20
N GLU A 31 25.10 -0.71 -0.93
CA GLU A 31 26.02 -1.80 -0.60
C GLU A 31 25.49 -2.56 0.64
N PRO A 32 25.43 -3.91 0.64
CA PRO A 32 24.78 -4.69 1.70
C PRO A 32 25.57 -4.72 3.02
N PHE A 33 26.63 -3.91 3.18
CA PHE A 33 27.44 -3.87 4.39
C PHE A 33 26.60 -3.41 5.60
N GLY A 34 26.39 -4.34 6.54
CA GLY A 34 25.57 -4.12 7.74
C GLY A 34 24.11 -4.51 7.60
N ALA A 35 23.66 -4.93 6.40
CA ALA A 35 22.35 -5.53 6.20
C ALA A 35 22.33 -6.99 6.68
N VAL A 36 21.16 -7.46 7.08
CA VAL A 36 20.93 -8.86 7.48
C VAL A 36 19.96 -9.54 6.50
N PRO A 37 20.05 -10.87 6.29
CA PRO A 37 19.07 -11.57 5.46
C PRO A 37 17.64 -11.29 5.92
N GLY A 38 16.76 -10.99 4.98
CA GLY A 38 15.39 -10.54 5.23
C GLY A 38 15.17 -9.05 4.97
N TRP A 39 14.17 -8.48 5.64
CA TRP A 39 13.75 -7.09 5.46
C TRP A 39 14.72 -6.10 6.07
N ASN A 40 15.06 -5.04 5.32
CA ASN A 40 15.94 -3.97 5.76
C ASN A 40 15.33 -2.62 5.36
N GLN A 41 15.29 -1.67 6.29
CA GLN A 41 14.93 -0.28 6.01
C GLN A 41 16.18 0.59 5.96
N ILE A 42 16.43 1.23 4.82
CA ILE A 42 17.62 2.06 4.58
C ILE A 42 17.16 3.41 4.03
N SER A 43 17.46 4.49 4.75
CA SER A 43 17.08 5.86 4.37
C SER A 43 15.58 6.02 4.08
N GLY A 44 14.73 5.34 4.86
CA GLY A 44 13.27 5.37 4.71
C GLY A 44 12.71 4.46 3.62
N LYS A 45 13.55 3.81 2.81
CA LYS A 45 13.12 2.84 1.79
C LYS A 45 13.29 1.39 2.28
N TRP A 46 12.43 0.51 1.82
CA TRP A 46 12.45 -0.90 2.18
C TRP A 46 13.13 -1.75 1.10
N TYR A 47 13.94 -2.71 1.55
CA TYR A 47 14.68 -3.65 0.72
C TYR A 47 14.55 -5.06 1.33
N TYR A 48 14.73 -6.08 0.50
CA TYR A 48 14.82 -7.46 0.97
C TYR A 48 16.16 -8.09 0.57
N LEU A 49 16.97 -8.45 1.56
CA LEU A 49 18.23 -9.15 1.35
C LEU A 49 17.99 -10.65 1.29
N MET A 50 18.25 -11.27 0.15
CA MET A 50 18.14 -12.72 -0.02
C MET A 50 19.26 -13.45 0.73
N GLU A 51 19.06 -14.73 1.01
CA GLU A 51 20.06 -15.58 1.71
C GLU A 51 21.40 -15.68 0.98
N ASN A 52 21.42 -15.45 -0.34
CA ASN A 52 22.63 -15.43 -1.16
C ASN A 52 23.40 -14.09 -1.06
N GLY A 53 22.93 -13.14 -0.25
CA GLY A 53 23.57 -11.85 -0.03
C GLY A 53 23.25 -10.78 -1.07
N ALA A 54 22.34 -11.04 -2.01
CA ALA A 54 21.90 -10.05 -3.00
C ALA A 54 20.53 -9.45 -2.64
N TRP A 55 20.30 -8.20 -3.04
CA TRP A 55 18.99 -7.56 -2.92
C TRP A 55 17.99 -8.18 -3.90
N SER A 56 16.74 -8.32 -3.46
CA SER A 56 15.64 -8.65 -4.36
C SER A 56 15.37 -7.49 -5.31
N THR A 57 15.25 -7.77 -6.60
CA THR A 57 14.93 -6.80 -7.66
C THR A 57 13.76 -7.25 -8.53
N ASP A 58 13.02 -8.26 -8.07
CA ASP A 58 11.88 -8.84 -8.76
C ASP A 58 10.71 -8.97 -7.78
N PHE A 59 10.34 -10.18 -7.34
CA PHE A 59 9.35 -10.35 -6.28
C PHE A 59 9.78 -11.39 -5.25
N ILE A 60 9.18 -11.29 -4.07
CA ILE A 60 9.14 -12.38 -3.09
C ILE A 60 7.68 -12.61 -2.70
N GLU A 61 7.37 -13.84 -2.33
CA GLU A 61 6.01 -14.23 -1.98
C GLU A 61 6.03 -15.10 -0.71
N ASP A 62 5.11 -14.81 0.19
CA ASP A 62 4.72 -15.73 1.26
C ASP A 62 3.28 -16.18 1.05
N GLU A 63 2.75 -16.95 2.01
CA GLU A 63 1.40 -17.52 1.93
C GLU A 63 0.29 -16.48 1.68
N ASN A 64 0.46 -15.24 2.14
CA ASN A 64 -0.59 -14.22 2.08
C ASN A 64 -0.21 -13.00 1.24
N THR A 65 1.08 -12.73 1.06
CA THR A 65 1.53 -11.46 0.50
C THR A 65 2.63 -11.65 -0.54
N CYS A 66 2.44 -11.01 -1.69
CA CYS A 66 3.40 -10.87 -2.77
C CYS A 66 3.97 -9.45 -2.75
N TYR A 67 5.29 -9.34 -2.63
CA TYR A 67 6.01 -8.07 -2.61
C TYR A 67 6.84 -7.93 -3.88
N THR A 68 6.66 -6.83 -4.59
CA THR A 68 7.38 -6.53 -5.84
C THR A 68 8.37 -5.40 -5.61
N PHE A 69 9.58 -5.56 -6.14
CA PHE A 69 10.70 -4.65 -6.01
C PHE A 69 11.00 -3.97 -7.35
N THR A 70 11.56 -2.78 -7.26
CA THR A 70 12.11 -2.05 -8.38
C THR A 70 13.48 -2.62 -8.78
N LYS A 71 14.01 -2.18 -9.93
CA LYS A 71 15.33 -2.61 -10.41
C LYS A 71 16.49 -2.16 -9.52
N ASP A 72 16.32 -1.09 -8.77
CA ASP A 72 17.25 -0.61 -7.74
C ASP A 72 17.03 -1.30 -6.37
N GLY A 73 16.14 -2.29 -6.30
CA GLY A 73 15.93 -3.17 -5.15
C GLY A 73 15.01 -2.61 -4.06
N THR A 74 14.43 -1.43 -4.28
CA THR A 74 13.45 -0.85 -3.36
C THR A 74 12.11 -1.54 -3.50
N LEU A 75 11.38 -1.72 -2.40
CA LEU A 75 10.00 -2.21 -2.45
C LEU A 75 9.15 -1.22 -3.24
N SER A 76 8.46 -1.72 -4.27
CA SER A 76 7.53 -0.93 -5.09
C SER A 76 6.11 -1.03 -4.56
N TYR A 77 5.62 -2.25 -4.35
CA TYR A 77 4.29 -2.49 -3.80
C TYR A 77 4.18 -3.86 -3.15
N ALA A 78 3.19 -4.00 -2.29
CA ALA A 78 2.73 -5.27 -1.73
C ALA A 78 1.27 -5.52 -2.15
N ARG A 79 0.92 -6.78 -2.40
CA ARG A 79 -0.44 -7.20 -2.71
C ARG A 79 -0.74 -8.52 -2.03
N LYS A 80 -2.02 -8.79 -1.79
CA LYS A 80 -2.45 -10.13 -1.37
C LYS A 80 -2.07 -11.17 -2.42
N THR A 81 -1.63 -12.34 -1.98
CA THR A 81 -1.36 -13.49 -2.86
C THR A 81 -2.65 -13.84 -3.60
N PRO A 82 -2.65 -13.94 -4.94
CA PRO A 82 -3.87 -14.22 -5.70
C PRO A 82 -4.52 -15.55 -5.35
N ASN A 83 -5.83 -15.62 -5.57
CA ASN A 83 -6.66 -16.81 -5.34
C ASN A 83 -6.61 -17.29 -3.89
N THR A 84 -6.54 -16.36 -2.94
CA THR A 84 -6.57 -16.64 -1.50
C THR A 84 -7.80 -16.04 -0.82
N GLN A 85 -8.84 -15.72 -1.62
CA GLN A 85 -9.98 -14.89 -1.25
C GLN A 85 -9.55 -13.43 -1.05
N GLY A 86 -10.51 -12.50 -0.97
CA GLY A 86 -10.21 -11.13 -0.59
C GLY A 86 -9.87 -10.99 0.91
N GLY A 87 -10.02 -9.77 1.43
CA GLY A 87 -9.90 -9.45 2.84
C GLY A 87 -8.48 -9.12 3.30
N ALA A 88 -8.34 -8.93 4.61
CA ALA A 88 -7.12 -8.56 5.31
C ALA A 88 -5.92 -9.43 4.90
N TYR A 89 -4.74 -8.80 4.85
CA TYR A 89 -3.50 -9.52 4.59
C TYR A 89 -2.29 -8.81 5.23
N PRO A 90 -1.36 -9.57 5.82
CA PRO A 90 -0.25 -9.00 6.56
C PRO A 90 0.79 -8.36 5.64
N VAL A 91 1.14 -7.11 5.90
CA VAL A 91 2.21 -6.41 5.19
C VAL A 91 3.32 -6.05 6.15
N TYR A 92 4.51 -6.61 5.93
CA TYR A 92 5.64 -6.46 6.86
C TYR A 92 6.07 -5.01 7.10
N VAL A 93 5.91 -4.15 6.09
CA VAL A 93 6.45 -2.78 6.12
C VAL A 93 5.54 -1.77 6.80
N LEU A 94 4.31 -2.16 7.15
CA LEU A 94 3.38 -1.33 7.89
C LEU A 94 3.66 -1.41 9.39
N ASP A 95 3.47 -0.29 10.09
CA ASP A 95 3.40 -0.33 11.55
C ASP A 95 2.09 -0.98 12.02
N GLN A 96 1.97 -1.23 13.33
CA GLN A 96 0.79 -1.88 13.89
C GLN A 96 -0.51 -1.11 13.59
N LYS A 97 -0.48 0.22 13.68
CA LYS A 97 -1.66 1.07 13.49
C LYS A 97 -2.04 1.20 12.02
N GLU A 98 -1.05 1.27 11.14
CA GLU A 98 -1.26 1.21 9.71
C GLU A 98 -1.84 -0.15 9.30
N GLN A 99 -1.31 -1.25 9.84
CA GLN A 99 -1.81 -2.60 9.56
C GLN A 99 -3.25 -2.79 10.04
N GLU A 100 -3.60 -2.35 11.26
CA GLU A 100 -4.96 -2.41 11.80
C GLU A 100 -5.96 -1.74 10.84
N LEU A 101 -5.73 -0.47 10.48
CA LEU A 101 -6.62 0.25 9.55
C LEU A 101 -6.60 -0.35 8.14
N PHE A 102 -5.45 -0.83 7.68
CA PHE A 102 -5.32 -1.46 6.38
C PHE A 102 -6.14 -2.76 6.29
N ASP A 103 -6.14 -3.57 7.34
CA ASP A 103 -6.90 -4.81 7.42
C ASP A 103 -8.41 -4.53 7.39
N ASP A 104 -8.91 -3.64 8.24
CA ASP A 104 -10.34 -3.28 8.29
C ASP A 104 -10.84 -2.75 6.93
N MET A 105 -10.04 -1.91 6.27
CA MET A 105 -10.37 -1.39 4.94
C MET A 105 -10.35 -2.47 3.84
N ASN A 106 -9.52 -3.50 3.96
CA ASN A 106 -9.46 -4.60 2.99
C ASN A 106 -10.59 -5.61 3.19
N ASP A 107 -11.00 -5.87 4.43
CA ASP A 107 -12.17 -6.71 4.73
C ASP A 107 -13.43 -6.08 4.10
N GLU A 108 -13.69 -4.81 4.35
CA GLU A 108 -14.82 -4.10 3.74
C GLU A 108 -14.72 -4.03 2.22
N LYS A 109 -13.54 -3.74 1.67
CA LYS A 109 -13.34 -3.72 0.22
C LYS A 109 -13.66 -5.08 -0.40
N SER A 110 -13.30 -6.16 0.26
CA SER A 110 -13.55 -7.52 -0.17
C SER A 110 -15.04 -7.80 -0.23
N ASP A 111 -15.76 -7.50 0.85
CA ASP A 111 -17.20 -7.69 0.93
C ASP A 111 -17.91 -6.92 -0.20
N LEU A 112 -17.56 -5.64 -0.39
CA LEU A 112 -18.11 -4.83 -1.47
C LEU A 112 -17.78 -5.35 -2.86
N PHE A 113 -16.61 -5.96 -3.03
CA PHE A 113 -16.20 -6.54 -4.30
C PHE A 113 -17.07 -7.74 -4.65
N PHE A 114 -17.26 -8.68 -3.71
CA PHE A 114 -18.08 -9.87 -3.94
C PHE A 114 -19.57 -9.54 -4.01
N ASP A 115 -20.06 -8.51 -3.29
CA ASP A 115 -21.41 -7.98 -3.48
C ASP A 115 -21.63 -7.41 -4.89
N THR A 116 -20.60 -6.76 -5.45
CA THR A 116 -20.66 -6.17 -6.80
C THR A 116 -20.48 -7.21 -7.91
N TYR A 117 -19.67 -8.24 -7.65
CA TYR A 117 -19.27 -9.28 -8.60
C TYR A 117 -19.47 -10.67 -7.97
N PRO A 118 -20.73 -11.08 -7.70
CA PRO A 118 -21.02 -12.36 -7.05
C PRO A 118 -20.56 -13.56 -7.89
N GLU A 119 -20.46 -13.40 -9.22
CA GLU A 119 -19.91 -14.42 -10.11
C GLU A 119 -18.44 -14.77 -9.81
N ALA A 120 -17.69 -13.85 -9.18
CA ALA A 120 -16.32 -14.11 -8.78
C ALA A 120 -16.24 -15.13 -7.64
N GLU A 121 -17.30 -15.30 -6.83
CA GLU A 121 -17.38 -16.39 -5.84
C GLU A 121 -17.61 -17.74 -6.52
N ASP A 122 -18.48 -17.79 -7.54
CA ASP A 122 -18.76 -19.02 -8.29
C ASP A 122 -17.51 -19.54 -9.03
N ASP A 123 -16.64 -18.64 -9.50
CA ASP A 123 -15.39 -18.97 -10.16
C ASP A 123 -14.37 -19.66 -9.22
N TYR A 124 -14.41 -19.36 -7.91
CA TYR A 124 -13.58 -20.02 -6.90
C TYR A 124 -13.94 -21.51 -6.75
N ASP A 125 -15.24 -21.82 -6.69
CA ASP A 125 -15.74 -23.19 -6.49
C ASP A 125 -15.49 -24.09 -7.72
N ASN A 126 -15.39 -23.49 -8.91
CA ASN A 126 -15.18 -24.21 -10.17
C ASN A 126 -13.69 -24.45 -10.51
N GLY A 127 -12.75 -23.78 -9.83
CA GLY A 127 -11.31 -24.04 -9.94
C GLY A 127 -10.64 -23.68 -11.28
N ASP A 128 -11.36 -22.99 -12.17
CA ASP A 128 -10.95 -22.72 -13.56
C ASP A 128 -10.52 -21.26 -13.82
N VAL A 129 -10.47 -20.40 -12.80
CA VAL A 129 -10.15 -18.97 -12.98
C VAL A 129 -8.91 -18.55 -12.20
N GLU A 130 -7.86 -18.19 -12.94
CA GLU A 130 -6.72 -17.47 -12.40
C GLU A 130 -7.14 -16.01 -12.10
N PHE A 131 -6.89 -15.53 -10.87
CA PHE A 131 -6.96 -14.12 -10.46
C PHE A 131 -8.39 -13.56 -10.23
N TYR A 132 -9.34 -14.39 -9.76
CA TYR A 132 -10.73 -13.97 -9.50
C TYR A 132 -10.84 -12.86 -8.43
N ASP A 133 -9.99 -12.91 -7.41
CA ASP A 133 -9.96 -11.99 -6.26
C ASP A 133 -9.01 -10.81 -6.43
N GLY A 134 -8.39 -10.65 -7.61
CA GLY A 134 -7.31 -9.69 -7.85
C GLY A 134 -7.66 -8.21 -7.68
N ARG A 135 -8.94 -7.93 -7.38
CA ARG A 135 -9.53 -6.61 -7.17
C ARG A 135 -10.27 -6.48 -5.83
N ALA A 136 -10.37 -7.57 -5.07
CA ALA A 136 -11.04 -7.65 -3.78
C ALA A 136 -10.21 -6.98 -2.66
N THR A 137 -8.94 -6.69 -2.91
CA THR A 137 -8.05 -6.02 -1.96
C THR A 137 -7.34 -4.83 -2.58
N PHE A 138 -6.83 -3.94 -1.73
CA PHE A 138 -5.93 -2.88 -2.13
C PHE A 138 -4.53 -3.43 -2.37
N VAL A 139 -3.86 -2.92 -3.40
CA VAL A 139 -2.40 -3.01 -3.51
C VAL A 139 -1.79 -1.88 -2.67
N LEU A 140 -0.95 -2.20 -1.69
CA LEU A 140 -0.18 -1.20 -0.96
C LEU A 140 0.95 -0.68 -1.84
N ASP A 141 0.88 0.59 -2.24
CA ASP A 141 1.81 1.22 -3.18
C ASP A 141 2.76 2.15 -2.43
N MET A 142 4.07 1.92 -2.55
CA MET A 142 5.06 2.65 -1.76
C MET A 142 5.19 4.12 -2.17
N ASP A 143 4.93 4.48 -3.44
CA ASP A 143 4.91 5.89 -3.83
C ASP A 143 3.70 6.61 -3.20
N LEU A 144 2.55 5.92 -3.11
CA LEU A 144 1.39 6.45 -2.41
C LEU A 144 1.63 6.57 -0.90
N CYS A 145 2.37 5.63 -0.29
CA CYS A 145 2.78 5.75 1.12
C CYS A 145 3.71 6.96 1.33
N ASP A 146 4.65 7.21 0.41
CA ASP A 146 5.52 8.39 0.45
C ASP A 146 4.71 9.69 0.30
N ILE A 147 3.71 9.71 -0.59
CA ILE A 147 2.75 10.82 -0.71
C ILE A 147 1.98 10.99 0.60
N ALA A 148 1.42 9.90 1.15
CA ALA A 148 0.65 9.94 2.39
C ALA A 148 1.50 10.49 3.55
N LYS A 149 2.76 10.06 3.67
CA LYS A 149 3.69 10.53 4.71
C LYS A 149 4.04 12.01 4.56
N ALA A 150 4.35 12.46 3.35
CA ALA A 150 4.65 13.87 3.08
C ALA A 150 3.44 14.75 3.40
N ARG A 151 2.24 14.31 2.98
CA ARG A 151 1.00 15.04 3.19
C ARG A 151 0.52 15.00 4.64
N LEU A 152 0.78 13.90 5.37
CA LEU A 152 0.54 13.80 6.81
C LEU A 152 1.34 14.85 7.56
N SER A 153 2.66 14.90 7.32
CA SER A 153 3.55 15.88 7.93
C SER A 153 3.10 17.32 7.66
N SER A 154 2.80 17.64 6.40
CA SER A 154 2.30 18.97 6.04
C SER A 154 0.92 19.29 6.63
N ALA A 155 0.02 18.31 6.74
CA ALA A 155 -1.29 18.49 7.35
C ALA A 155 -1.18 18.77 8.86
N MET A 156 -0.26 18.10 9.55
CA MET A 156 0.02 18.31 10.97
C MET A 156 0.68 19.67 11.23
N GLU A 157 1.60 20.11 10.35
CA GLU A 157 2.29 21.40 10.47
C GLU A 157 1.41 22.59 10.09
N LYS A 158 0.74 22.52 8.93
CA LYS A 158 0.07 23.67 8.28
C LYS A 158 -1.44 23.65 8.48
N GLY A 159 -1.98 22.54 8.97
CA GLY A 159 -3.41 22.28 9.09
C GLY A 159 -4.02 21.66 7.83
N TYR A 160 -5.19 21.06 8.00
CA TYR A 160 -5.94 20.37 6.94
C TYR A 160 -7.38 20.86 6.86
N SER A 161 -7.83 21.27 5.67
CA SER A 161 -9.23 21.64 5.45
C SER A 161 -10.08 20.42 5.10
N LYS A 162 -10.84 19.87 6.06
CA LYS A 162 -11.73 18.72 5.83
C LYS A 162 -12.82 18.96 4.78
N SER A 163 -13.31 20.20 4.64
CA SER A 163 -14.37 20.53 3.69
C SER A 163 -13.87 20.66 2.25
N LYS A 164 -12.61 21.08 2.06
CA LYS A 164 -12.00 21.28 0.75
C LYS A 164 -11.05 20.15 0.35
N ASN A 165 -10.65 19.30 1.30
CA ASN A 165 -9.56 18.33 1.17
C ASN A 165 -8.27 18.98 0.65
N THR A 166 -7.85 20.06 1.32
CA THR A 166 -6.67 20.82 0.93
C THR A 166 -5.75 21.10 2.12
N ILE A 167 -4.45 21.11 1.84
CA ILE A 167 -3.41 21.60 2.75
C ILE A 167 -2.94 22.99 2.26
N PRO A 168 -2.79 23.99 3.14
CA PRO A 168 -2.26 25.30 2.77
C PRO A 168 -0.89 25.19 2.06
N GLY A 169 -0.77 25.84 0.90
CA GLY A 169 0.45 25.82 0.08
C GLY A 169 0.60 24.63 -0.86
N GLU A 170 -0.12 23.53 -0.63
CA GLU A 170 -0.05 22.32 -1.48
C GLU A 170 -1.33 22.03 -2.26
N GLY A 171 -2.47 22.53 -1.78
CA GLY A 171 -3.77 22.24 -2.40
C GLY A 171 -4.22 20.81 -2.15
N THR A 172 -4.88 20.22 -3.15
CA THR A 172 -5.39 18.84 -3.08
C THR A 172 -4.27 17.83 -3.30
N VAL A 173 -4.50 16.56 -2.94
CA VAL A 173 -3.59 15.47 -3.31
C VAL A 173 -3.34 15.41 -4.82
N SER A 174 -4.33 15.72 -5.65
CA SER A 174 -4.16 15.77 -7.10
C SER A 174 -3.23 16.89 -7.56
N ASP A 175 -3.20 18.03 -6.87
CA ASP A 175 -2.27 19.14 -7.17
C ASP A 175 -0.83 18.78 -6.77
N TYR A 176 -0.69 18.09 -5.63
CA TYR A 176 0.58 17.54 -5.17
C TYR A 176 1.13 16.50 -6.16
N VAL A 177 0.32 15.49 -6.53
CA VAL A 177 0.71 14.42 -7.46
C VAL A 177 1.11 14.98 -8.82
N LYS A 178 0.38 15.96 -9.37
CA LYS A 178 0.75 16.60 -10.64
C LYS A 178 2.18 17.15 -10.65
N THR A 179 2.68 17.56 -9.49
CA THR A 179 4.00 18.17 -9.33
C THR A 179 5.06 17.12 -8.97
N ALA A 180 4.77 16.24 -8.01
CA ALA A 180 5.73 15.28 -7.48
C ALA A 180 5.82 13.97 -8.28
N PHE A 181 4.70 13.53 -8.88
CA PHE A 181 4.55 12.25 -9.60
C PHE A 181 3.73 12.47 -10.89
N PRO A 182 4.26 13.26 -11.85
CA PRO A 182 3.52 13.71 -13.03
C PRO A 182 3.04 12.56 -13.94
N GLU A 183 3.65 11.39 -13.86
CA GLU A 183 3.23 10.16 -14.54
C GLU A 183 1.87 9.64 -14.03
N ARG A 184 1.49 9.98 -12.79
CA ARG A 184 0.20 9.59 -12.17
C ARG A 184 -0.85 10.71 -12.20
N LYS A 185 -0.56 11.85 -12.84
CA LYS A 185 -1.41 13.06 -12.81
C LYS A 185 -2.86 12.90 -13.30
N SER A 186 -3.12 11.86 -14.09
CA SER A 186 -4.43 11.57 -14.68
C SER A 186 -5.27 10.61 -13.84
N ALA A 187 -4.68 10.01 -12.79
CA ALA A 187 -5.39 9.09 -11.91
C ALA A 187 -6.39 9.83 -11.01
N THR A 188 -7.38 9.10 -10.54
CA THR A 188 -8.35 9.63 -9.56
C THR A 188 -7.87 9.29 -8.16
N PHE A 189 -7.82 10.30 -7.30
CA PHE A 189 -7.35 10.16 -5.93
C PHE A 189 -8.45 10.43 -4.91
N PHE A 190 -8.37 9.78 -3.76
CA PHE A 190 -9.13 10.11 -2.56
C PHE A 190 -8.21 10.24 -1.37
N GLU A 191 -8.24 11.39 -0.69
CA GLU A 191 -7.39 11.67 0.46
C GLU A 191 -8.23 11.78 1.74
N MET A 192 -7.77 11.11 2.79
CA MET A 192 -8.35 11.15 4.11
C MET A 192 -7.26 11.40 5.16
N TYR A 193 -7.24 12.64 5.68
CA TYR A 193 -6.60 12.93 6.95
C TYR A 193 -7.53 12.55 8.11
N LEU A 194 -7.10 11.61 8.95
CA LEU A 194 -7.87 10.97 10.02
C LEU A 194 -7.15 11.15 11.36
N TRP A 195 -7.90 11.50 12.39
CA TRP A 195 -7.44 11.58 13.78
C TRP A 195 -8.66 11.80 14.69
N GLY A 196 -8.57 11.36 15.94
CA GLY A 196 -9.62 11.56 16.94
C GLY A 196 -9.11 12.22 18.21
N PRO A 197 -9.97 12.95 18.94
CA PRO A 197 -9.61 13.58 20.20
C PRO A 197 -9.55 12.61 21.38
N GLU A 198 -10.02 11.37 21.20
CA GLU A 198 -10.28 10.37 22.24
C GLU A 198 -9.34 9.18 22.10
N GLU A 199 -8.99 8.56 23.24
CA GLU A 199 -8.14 7.35 23.29
C GLU A 199 -8.77 6.14 22.61
N THR A 200 -10.09 6.14 22.42
CA THR A 200 -10.86 5.07 21.76
C THR A 200 -11.22 5.39 20.32
N TYR A 201 -10.57 6.39 19.71
CA TYR A 201 -10.84 6.74 18.32
C TYR A 201 -10.50 5.59 17.38
N ASP A 202 -11.51 5.15 16.63
CA ASP A 202 -11.34 4.23 15.53
C ASP A 202 -11.23 5.01 14.19
N PRO A 203 -10.07 4.97 13.50
CA PRO A 203 -9.95 5.60 12.20
C PRO A 203 -10.87 4.99 11.14
N TYR A 204 -11.24 3.70 11.27
CA TYR A 204 -12.09 3.00 10.33
C TYR A 204 -13.51 3.58 10.27
N ASP A 205 -14.11 3.94 11.41
CA ASP A 205 -15.40 4.64 11.46
C ASP A 205 -15.38 5.92 10.60
N SER A 206 -14.27 6.66 10.66
CA SER A 206 -14.11 7.88 9.86
C SER A 206 -13.95 7.62 8.37
N VAL A 207 -13.38 6.47 7.99
CA VAL A 207 -13.35 6.00 6.60
C VAL A 207 -14.79 5.74 6.13
N MET A 208 -15.56 4.97 6.88
CA MET A 208 -16.94 4.61 6.52
C MET A 208 -17.85 5.82 6.35
N ILE A 209 -17.78 6.80 7.25
CA ILE A 209 -18.55 8.06 7.14
C ILE A 209 -18.21 8.84 5.86
N ARG A 210 -16.93 8.89 5.48
CA ARG A 210 -16.44 9.67 4.34
C ARG A 210 -16.62 8.95 3.01
N MET A 211 -16.70 7.63 3.06
CA MET A 211 -16.79 6.73 1.91
C MET A 211 -18.19 6.10 1.87
N GLN A 212 -18.41 4.93 2.49
CA GLN A 212 -19.63 4.15 2.24
C GLN A 212 -20.92 4.87 2.61
N GLU A 213 -21.01 5.53 3.78
CA GLU A 213 -22.22 6.30 4.10
C GLU A 213 -22.47 7.43 3.09
N LYS A 214 -21.41 7.96 2.49
CA LYS A 214 -21.53 8.99 1.45
C LYS A 214 -21.86 8.39 0.09
N PHE A 215 -21.42 7.18 -0.20
CA PHE A 215 -21.85 6.39 -1.34
C PHE A 215 -23.36 6.13 -1.23
N ASP A 216 -23.86 5.61 -0.11
CA ASP A 216 -25.30 5.33 0.10
C ASP A 216 -26.19 6.56 -0.11
N ARG A 217 -25.68 7.74 0.25
CA ARG A 217 -26.41 9.01 0.10
C ARG A 217 -26.35 9.59 -1.31
N LYS A 218 -25.29 9.32 -2.07
CA LYS A 218 -25.00 10.03 -3.34
C LYS A 218 -24.98 9.13 -4.56
N ASP A 219 -24.89 7.82 -4.37
CA ASP A 219 -24.71 6.81 -5.42
C ASP A 219 -23.55 7.16 -6.37
N ASP A 220 -22.45 7.67 -5.80
CA ASP A 220 -21.26 8.09 -6.55
C ASP A 220 -20.10 7.18 -6.20
N LYS A 221 -19.73 6.28 -7.14
CA LYS A 221 -18.74 5.22 -6.96
C LYS A 221 -17.39 5.69 -6.40
N LYS A 222 -17.03 6.96 -6.56
CA LYS A 222 -15.81 7.51 -5.93
C LYS A 222 -15.83 7.51 -4.40
N TYR A 223 -16.98 7.23 -3.79
CA TYR A 223 -17.09 7.05 -2.35
C TYR A 223 -17.16 5.57 -1.94
N SER A 224 -16.99 4.62 -2.87
CA SER A 224 -16.87 3.21 -2.54
C SER A 224 -15.40 2.78 -2.50
N LEU A 225 -15.01 2.01 -1.49
CA LEU A 225 -13.70 1.36 -1.41
C LEU A 225 -13.48 0.34 -2.55
N GLU A 226 -14.54 -0.27 -3.10
CA GLU A 226 -14.42 -1.17 -4.27
C GLU A 226 -13.78 -0.44 -5.45
N TYR A 227 -14.15 0.82 -5.65
CA TYR A 227 -13.76 1.60 -6.81
C TYR A 227 -12.24 1.65 -6.96
N TYR A 228 -11.54 2.00 -5.88
CA TYR A 228 -10.09 2.22 -5.84
C TYR A 228 -9.29 0.91 -5.90
N ARG A 229 -8.04 0.96 -6.35
CA ARG A 229 -7.19 -0.23 -6.57
C ARG A 229 -5.93 -0.22 -5.72
N ARG A 230 -5.36 0.96 -5.49
CA ARG A 230 -4.12 1.13 -4.74
C ARG A 230 -4.36 2.01 -3.53
N MET A 231 -3.58 1.76 -2.50
CA MET A 231 -3.60 2.52 -1.26
C MET A 231 -2.16 2.90 -0.87
N GLY A 232 -2.01 4.13 -0.42
CA GLY A 232 -0.93 4.55 0.47
C GLY A 232 -1.50 4.91 1.82
N ILE A 233 -0.79 4.54 2.88
CA ILE A 233 -1.12 4.88 4.26
C ILE A 233 0.13 5.40 4.95
N ALA A 234 -0.06 6.35 5.86
CA ALA A 234 0.97 6.81 6.78
C ALA A 234 0.34 7.07 8.14
N HIS A 235 1.08 6.75 9.19
CA HIS A 235 0.68 6.98 10.57
C HIS A 235 1.76 7.76 11.35
N GLU A 236 1.33 8.64 12.26
CA GLU A 236 2.21 9.34 13.21
C GLU A 236 1.51 9.52 14.56
N ASN A 237 2.18 9.12 15.65
CA ASN A 237 1.75 9.43 17.01
C ASN A 237 2.38 10.74 17.48
N GLN A 238 1.57 11.74 17.82
CA GLN A 238 2.03 12.99 18.39
C GLN A 238 1.26 13.31 19.67
N ASN A 239 1.98 13.42 20.79
CA ASN A 239 1.42 13.70 22.12
C ASN A 239 0.32 12.71 22.54
N GLY A 240 0.50 11.42 22.23
CA GLY A 240 -0.47 10.38 22.57
C GLY A 240 -1.71 10.33 21.68
N LYS A 241 -1.70 11.05 20.55
CA LYS A 241 -2.76 11.02 19.55
C LYS A 241 -2.21 10.44 18.25
N ASP A 242 -2.96 9.49 17.70
CA ASP A 242 -2.64 8.86 16.42
C ASP A 242 -3.27 9.66 15.28
N TYR A 243 -2.43 10.01 14.29
CA TYR A 243 -2.81 10.70 13.07
C TYR A 243 -2.53 9.79 11.88
N TYR A 244 -3.47 9.73 10.95
CA TYR A 244 -3.34 8.94 9.74
C TYR A 244 -3.56 9.80 8.50
N MET A 245 -2.86 9.44 7.43
CA MET A 245 -3.16 9.88 6.09
C MET A 245 -3.37 8.65 5.22
N VAL A 246 -4.55 8.55 4.60
CA VAL A 246 -4.85 7.52 3.61
C VAL A 246 -5.03 8.18 2.25
N VAL A 247 -4.34 7.65 1.24
CA VAL A 247 -4.43 8.08 -0.15
C VAL A 247 -4.83 6.87 -1.00
N LEU A 248 -6.01 6.94 -1.62
CA LEU A 248 -6.50 5.91 -2.53
C LEU A 248 -6.33 6.36 -3.98
N GLU A 249 -5.97 5.43 -4.86
CA GLU A 249 -5.80 5.68 -6.30
C GLU A 249 -6.63 4.67 -7.13
N ARG A 250 -7.26 5.17 -8.19
CA ARG A 250 -8.03 4.38 -9.17
C ARG A 250 -7.27 4.14 -10.47
#